data_AF-A0A8B6BR16-F1
#
_entry.id   AF-A0A8B6BR16-F1
#
_cell.length_a   1.000
_cell.length_b   1.000
_cell.length_c   1.000
_cell.angle_alpha   90.00
_cell.angle_beta   90.00
_cell.angle_gamma   90.00
#
_symmetry.space_group_name_H-M   'P 1'
#
loop_
_entity.id
_entity.type
_entity.pdbx_description
1 polymer ?
#
loop_
_entity_poly.entity_id
_entity_poly.type
_entity_poly.pdbx_seq_one_letter_code
_entity_poly.pdbx_strand_id
1 'polypeptide(L)'
;MDEVHETSQPSQVSGARNFDIQPIVKMPEQLDKRLRSLEDQVRLQAESLNWIVNAMIESNLYTRCLAPAGLRSELKKEKLQKEQDSMYVQSMISQQTETQTKSRSVNYVGTGIKKFPVPEDMASWDITWPEYKPVYYEAPEVKANPSWADHVNLLELSPKKRLNKIKFNAYDESCKYNRTSYLGEYQIIDGIPRNPMGRTGMIGRGLLGRWGPNQAGDPIVTR
;
A
#
# COMPACT_ATOMS: atom_id res chain seq x y z
N MET A 1 -50.15 -55.22 13.94
CA MET A 1 -49.95 -55.49 12.51
C MET A 1 -50.39 -54.24 11.78
N ASP A 2 -49.43 -53.37 11.48
CA ASP A 2 -49.10 -52.98 10.10
C ASP A 2 -48.07 -51.84 10.15
N GLU A 3 -46.84 -52.21 9.75
CA GLU A 3 -45.74 -51.33 9.43
C GLU A 3 -46.05 -50.58 8.13
N VAL A 4 -45.78 -49.27 8.10
CA VAL A 4 -45.31 -48.62 6.88
C VAL A 4 -44.27 -47.56 7.25
N HIS A 5 -43.04 -47.79 6.79
CA HIS A 5 -41.90 -46.89 6.84
C HIS A 5 -42.12 -45.65 5.97
N GLU A 6 -41.74 -44.46 6.45
CA GLU A 6 -41.15 -43.45 5.57
C GLU A 6 -40.22 -42.48 6.34
N THR A 7 -38.92 -42.75 6.22
CA THR A 7 -37.82 -41.89 6.64
C THR A 7 -37.61 -40.78 5.61
N SER A 8 -37.75 -39.51 6.02
CA SER A 8 -37.36 -38.35 5.20
C SER A 8 -36.14 -37.64 5.82
N GLN A 9 -35.02 -37.71 5.10
CA GLN A 9 -33.78 -36.99 5.41
C GLN A 9 -33.88 -35.50 5.06
N PRO A 10 -33.19 -34.58 5.77
CA PRO A 10 -32.99 -33.23 5.28
C PRO A 10 -31.76 -33.16 4.35
N SER A 11 -32.02 -32.63 3.15
CA SER A 11 -31.07 -32.40 2.06
C SER A 11 -30.06 -31.30 2.41
N GLN A 12 -28.78 -31.65 2.30
CA GLN A 12 -27.67 -30.70 2.33
C GLN A 12 -27.63 -29.88 1.03
N VAL A 13 -27.58 -28.55 1.16
CA VAL A 13 -27.22 -27.66 0.03
C VAL A 13 -25.85 -27.06 0.34
N SER A 14 -24.87 -27.59 -0.38
CA SER A 14 -23.48 -27.17 -0.44
C SER A 14 -23.32 -25.95 -1.36
N GLY A 15 -22.43 -25.03 -1.00
CA GLY A 15 -22.12 -23.88 -1.87
C GLY A 15 -21.15 -22.85 -1.33
N ALA A 16 -20.27 -23.21 -0.39
CA ALA A 16 -19.13 -22.36 -0.06
C ALA A 16 -18.03 -22.60 -1.11
N ARG A 17 -17.82 -21.63 -2.01
CA ARG A 17 -16.63 -21.63 -2.88
C ARG A 17 -15.44 -21.29 -2.00
N ASN A 18 -14.75 -22.32 -1.52
CA ASN A 18 -13.39 -22.19 -1.01
C ASN A 18 -12.52 -21.69 -2.17
N PHE A 19 -11.95 -20.50 -2.01
CA PHE A 19 -10.79 -20.14 -2.81
C PHE A 19 -9.62 -20.94 -2.26
N ASP A 20 -9.18 -21.94 -3.03
CA ASP A 20 -7.96 -22.68 -2.75
C ASP A 20 -6.77 -21.72 -2.92
N ILE A 21 -6.43 -21.04 -1.83
CA ILE A 21 -5.12 -20.41 -1.68
C ILE A 21 -4.14 -21.58 -1.70
N GLN A 22 -3.37 -21.69 -2.79
CA GLN A 22 -2.25 -22.62 -2.85
C GLN A 22 -1.44 -22.46 -1.57
N PRO A 23 -1.29 -23.50 -0.73
CA PRO A 23 -0.48 -23.38 0.47
C PRO A 23 0.89 -22.91 0.02
N ILE A 24 1.38 -21.82 0.63
CA ILE A 24 2.77 -21.39 0.52
C ILE A 24 3.59 -22.66 0.66
N VAL A 25 4.32 -23.05 -0.39
CA VAL A 25 5.08 -24.30 -0.42
C VAL A 25 6.00 -24.28 0.79
N LYS A 26 5.59 -24.99 1.84
CA LYS A 26 6.32 -24.99 3.10
C LYS A 26 7.57 -25.80 2.84
N MET A 27 8.72 -25.14 2.99
CA MET A 27 10.01 -25.76 2.71
C MET A 27 10.10 -27.08 3.47
N PRO A 28 10.53 -28.18 2.84
CA PRO A 28 10.63 -29.48 3.51
C PRO A 28 11.44 -29.34 4.80
N GLU A 29 10.97 -29.95 5.89
CA GLU A 29 11.54 -29.74 7.23
C GLU A 29 13.04 -30.09 7.31
N GLN A 30 13.47 -31.08 6.52
CA GLN A 30 14.87 -31.46 6.39
C GLN A 30 15.74 -30.37 5.73
N LEU A 31 15.17 -29.66 4.74
CA LEU A 31 15.83 -28.53 4.08
C LEU A 31 15.91 -27.33 5.01
N ASP A 32 14.85 -27.03 5.77
CA ASP A 32 14.85 -25.91 6.74
C ASP A 32 15.87 -26.13 7.86
N LYS A 33 15.96 -27.36 8.41
CA LYS A 33 16.97 -27.73 9.41
C LYS A 33 18.40 -27.57 8.86
N ARG A 34 18.62 -27.98 7.61
CA ARG A 34 19.93 -27.83 6.97
C ARG A 34 20.28 -26.37 6.73
N LEU A 35 19.31 -25.55 6.32
CA LEU A 35 19.52 -24.11 6.09
C LEU A 35 19.91 -23.40 7.39
N ARG A 36 19.17 -23.65 8.48
CA ARG A 36 19.48 -23.10 9.82
C ARG A 36 20.87 -23.52 10.30
N SER A 37 21.22 -24.79 10.13
CA SER A 37 22.56 -25.29 10.50
C SER A 37 23.67 -24.59 9.70
N LEU A 38 23.43 -24.28 8.43
CA LEU A 38 24.41 -23.54 7.61
C LEU A 38 24.50 -22.08 8.04
N GLU A 39 23.38 -21.42 8.34
CA GLU A 39 23.34 -20.06 8.87
C GLU A 39 24.10 -19.95 10.20
N ASP A 40 23.85 -20.88 11.12
CA ASP A 40 24.55 -20.95 12.40
C ASP A 40 26.05 -21.18 12.21
N GLN A 41 26.44 -22.06 11.27
CA GLN A 41 27.84 -22.31 10.96
C GLN A 41 28.53 -21.06 10.40
N VAL A 42 27.88 -20.34 9.48
CA VAL A 42 28.40 -19.08 8.94
C VAL A 42 28.53 -18.02 10.03
N ARG A 43 27.54 -17.94 10.94
CA ARG A 43 27.56 -17.00 12.07
C ARG A 43 28.71 -17.29 13.02
N LEU A 44 28.93 -18.55 13.38
CA LEU A 44 30.02 -18.98 14.25
C LEU A 44 31.39 -18.70 13.62
N GLN A 45 31.51 -18.88 12.30
CA GLN A 45 32.72 -18.51 11.56
C GLN A 45 32.94 -16.99 11.54
N ALA A 46 31.90 -16.19 11.37
CA ALA A 46 32.02 -14.73 11.43
C ALA A 46 32.46 -14.24 12.82
N GLU A 47 31.88 -14.80 13.89
CA GLU A 47 32.22 -14.46 15.28
C GLU A 47 33.67 -14.85 15.61
N SER A 48 34.11 -16.06 15.23
CA SER A 48 35.48 -16.51 15.45
C SER A 48 36.52 -15.71 14.66
N LEU A 49 36.23 -15.37 13.40
CA LEU A 49 37.08 -14.48 12.60
C LEU A 49 37.17 -13.09 13.22
N ASN A 50 36.05 -12.53 13.70
CA ASN A 50 36.04 -11.24 14.38
C ASN A 50 36.91 -11.27 15.66
N TRP A 51 36.83 -12.35 16.45
CA TRP A 51 37.68 -12.52 17.62
C TRP A 51 39.17 -12.60 17.26
N ILE A 52 39.53 -13.39 16.24
CA ILE A 52 40.92 -13.48 15.74
C ILE A 52 41.43 -12.11 15.28
N VAL A 53 40.62 -11.36 14.52
CA VAL A 53 40.97 -10.01 14.05
C VAL A 53 41.19 -9.06 15.22
N ASN A 54 40.32 -9.08 16.23
CA ASN A 54 40.47 -8.21 17.40
C ASN A 54 41.70 -8.59 18.25
N ALA A 55 41.96 -9.88 18.46
CA ALA A 55 43.17 -10.34 19.15
C ALA A 55 44.45 -9.95 18.40
N MET A 56 44.45 -10.01 17.06
CA MET A 56 45.57 -9.54 16.24
C MET A 56 45.77 -8.03 16.33
N ILE A 57 44.68 -7.25 16.39
CA ILE A 57 44.72 -5.78 16.60
C ILE A 57 45.33 -5.47 17.96
N GLU A 58 44.87 -6.12 19.02
CA GLU A 58 45.37 -5.96 20.40
C GLU A 58 46.84 -6.34 20.54
N SER A 59 47.29 -7.35 19.77
CA SER A 59 48.67 -7.84 19.78
C SER A 59 49.64 -7.01 18.92
N ASN A 60 49.17 -5.94 18.25
CA ASN A 60 49.96 -5.11 17.34
C ASN A 60 50.59 -5.89 16.16
N LEU A 61 50.05 -7.06 15.82
CA LEU A 61 50.57 -8.00 14.81
C LEU A 61 49.97 -7.78 13.41
N TYR A 62 49.62 -6.55 13.05
CA TYR A 62 49.12 -6.24 11.71
C TYR A 62 50.24 -6.34 10.67
N THR A 63 50.66 -7.56 10.31
CA THR A 63 51.25 -7.75 8.99
C THR A 63 50.21 -7.25 7.99
N ARG A 64 50.63 -6.36 7.10
CA ARG A 64 49.79 -5.67 6.11
C ARG A 64 49.23 -6.69 5.10
N CYS A 65 48.33 -7.56 5.54
CA CYS A 65 47.50 -8.39 4.70
C CYS A 65 46.55 -7.43 4.01
N LEU A 66 46.95 -6.98 2.83
CA LEU A 66 46.08 -6.29 1.90
C LEU A 66 44.88 -7.20 1.70
N ALA A 67 43.74 -6.86 2.32
CA ALA A 67 42.48 -7.51 1.99
C ALA A 67 42.38 -7.55 0.45
N PRO A 68 41.99 -8.68 -0.15
CA PRO A 68 41.99 -8.84 -1.60
C PRO A 68 41.38 -7.60 -2.24
N ALA A 69 42.06 -6.99 -3.22
CA ALA A 69 41.66 -5.69 -3.77
C ALA A 69 40.17 -5.68 -4.21
N GLY A 70 39.66 -6.84 -4.63
CA GLY A 70 38.25 -7.07 -4.94
C GLY A 70 37.29 -6.83 -3.76
N LEU A 71 37.57 -7.39 -2.57
CA LEU A 71 36.66 -7.32 -1.42
C LEU A 71 36.49 -5.88 -0.89
N ARG A 72 37.57 -5.10 -0.85
CA ARG A 72 37.49 -3.67 -0.47
C ARG A 72 36.72 -2.85 -1.51
N SER A 73 36.81 -3.22 -2.79
CA SER A 73 36.09 -2.54 -3.86
C SER A 73 34.60 -2.87 -3.86
N GLU A 74 34.24 -4.12 -3.56
CA GLU A 74 32.85 -4.57 -3.40
C GLU A 74 32.19 -3.91 -2.20
N LEU A 75 32.86 -3.86 -1.05
CA LEU A 75 32.33 -3.19 0.15
C LEU A 75 32.09 -1.68 -0.09
N LYS A 76 32.94 -1.02 -0.88
CA LYS A 76 32.75 0.38 -1.29
C LYS A 76 31.56 0.53 -2.24
N LYS A 77 31.40 -0.37 -3.22
CA LYS A 77 30.26 -0.37 -4.14
C LYS A 77 28.94 -0.59 -3.39
N GLU A 78 28.92 -1.52 -2.45
CA GLU A 78 27.73 -1.82 -1.64
C GLU A 78 27.35 -0.63 -0.74
N LYS A 79 28.34 0.05 -0.13
CA LYS A 79 28.09 1.29 0.63
C LYS A 79 27.54 2.40 -0.25
N LEU A 80 28.11 2.60 -1.43
CA LEU A 80 27.64 3.61 -2.39
C LEU A 80 26.21 3.30 -2.85
N GLN A 81 25.90 2.03 -3.11
CA GLN A 81 24.55 1.61 -3.47
C GLN A 81 23.57 1.89 -2.33
N LYS A 82 23.92 1.53 -1.08
CA LYS A 82 23.10 1.81 0.09
C LYS A 82 22.85 3.30 0.30
N GLU A 83 23.85 4.15 0.07
CA GLU A 83 23.70 5.61 0.12
C GLU A 83 22.78 6.12 -1.00
N GLN A 84 22.95 5.63 -2.23
CA GLN A 84 22.08 5.97 -3.36
C GLN A 84 20.63 5.56 -3.12
N ASP A 85 20.40 4.34 -2.63
CA ASP A 85 19.09 3.82 -2.28
C ASP A 85 18.48 4.66 -1.14
N SER A 86 19.26 4.99 -0.11
CA SER A 86 18.81 5.86 0.98
C SER A 86 18.43 7.26 0.50
N MET A 87 19.22 7.86 -0.39
CA MET A 87 18.92 9.17 -0.97
C MET A 87 17.65 9.12 -1.82
N TYR A 88 17.49 8.05 -2.61
CA TYR A 88 16.28 7.84 -3.42
C TYR A 88 15.03 7.71 -2.54
N VAL A 89 15.08 6.87 -1.50
CA VAL A 89 13.99 6.72 -0.52
C VAL A 89 13.67 8.06 0.15
N GLN A 90 14.67 8.82 0.58
CA GLN A 90 14.48 10.14 1.18
C GLN A 90 13.79 11.12 0.21
N SER A 91 14.16 11.07 -1.07
CA SER A 91 13.56 11.91 -2.11
C SER A 91 12.09 11.53 -2.35
N MET A 92 11.76 10.23 -2.35
CA MET A 92 10.40 9.72 -2.53
C MET A 92 9.49 10.11 -1.36
N ILE A 93 9.98 9.97 -0.12
CA ILE A 93 9.27 10.43 1.08
C ILE A 93 9.01 11.93 1.00
N SER A 94 10.00 12.73 0.63
CA SER A 94 9.86 14.19 0.53
C SER A 94 8.77 14.58 -0.49
N GLN A 95 8.77 13.97 -1.68
CA GLN A 95 7.72 14.21 -2.69
C GLN A 95 6.32 13.83 -2.20
N GLN A 96 6.20 12.73 -1.44
CA GLN A 96 4.93 12.35 -0.83
C GLN A 96 4.45 13.38 0.19
N THR A 97 5.32 13.91 1.05
CA THR A 97 4.95 14.97 2.01
C THR A 97 4.49 16.27 1.34
N GLU A 98 5.11 16.64 0.21
CA GLU A 98 4.70 17.82 -0.57
C GLU A 98 3.31 17.64 -1.21
N THR A 99 3.05 16.47 -1.79
CA THR A 99 1.74 16.18 -2.43
C THR A 99 0.61 16.12 -1.40
N GLN A 100 0.87 15.58 -0.20
CA GLN A 100 -0.04 15.65 0.94
C GLN A 100 -0.33 17.09 1.37
N THR A 101 0.71 17.93 1.41
CA THR A 101 0.58 19.35 1.76
C THR A 101 -0.27 20.11 0.74
N LYS A 102 -0.04 19.90 -0.56
CA LYS A 102 -0.89 20.46 -1.63
C LYS A 102 -2.35 20.01 -1.51
N SER A 103 -2.58 18.75 -1.16
CA SER A 103 -3.93 18.19 -1.00
C SER A 103 -4.69 18.80 0.19
N ARG A 104 -3.98 19.25 1.23
CA ARG A 104 -4.52 19.91 2.44
C ARG A 104 -4.59 21.45 2.33
N SER A 105 -4.35 22.02 1.15
CA SER A 105 -4.47 23.48 0.94
C SER A 105 -5.83 24.02 1.40
N VAL A 106 -5.83 25.23 1.96
CA VAL A 106 -7.04 25.89 2.51
C VAL A 106 -8.14 26.00 1.45
N ASN A 107 -7.79 26.37 0.22
CA ASN A 107 -8.75 26.49 -0.87
C ASN A 107 -8.63 25.30 -1.83
N TYR A 108 -9.76 24.87 -2.38
CA TYR A 108 -9.79 23.92 -3.47
C TYR A 108 -9.43 24.60 -4.80
N VAL A 109 -8.60 23.93 -5.60
CA VAL A 109 -8.02 24.49 -6.82
C VAL A 109 -9.08 25.03 -7.78
N GLY A 110 -8.86 26.22 -8.34
CA GLY A 110 -9.77 26.86 -9.29
C GLY A 110 -11.12 27.30 -8.70
N THR A 111 -11.28 27.31 -7.37
CA THR A 111 -12.54 27.65 -6.71
C THR A 111 -12.32 28.54 -5.47
N GLY A 112 -13.38 29.20 -5.00
CA GLY A 112 -13.39 29.93 -3.72
C GLY A 112 -13.72 29.08 -2.50
N ILE A 113 -13.76 27.75 -2.64
CA ILE A 113 -14.25 26.84 -1.59
C ILE A 113 -13.13 26.57 -0.59
N LYS A 114 -13.40 26.90 0.67
CA LYS A 114 -12.52 26.64 1.80
C LYS A 114 -12.73 25.22 2.32
N LYS A 115 -11.65 24.45 2.42
CA LYS A 115 -11.63 23.13 3.05
C LYS A 115 -11.64 23.26 4.56
N PHE A 116 -12.03 22.19 5.23
CA PHE A 116 -11.82 22.05 6.66
C PHE A 116 -10.30 21.99 6.94
N PRO A 117 -9.76 22.79 7.88
CA PRO A 117 -8.33 22.78 8.16
C PRO A 117 -7.91 21.42 8.74
N VAL A 118 -6.89 20.80 8.14
CA VAL A 118 -6.33 19.52 8.61
C VAL A 118 -4.88 19.77 9.03
N PRO A 119 -4.62 19.84 10.35
CA PRO A 119 -3.26 19.82 10.89
C PRO A 119 -2.47 18.59 10.44
N GLU A 120 -1.14 18.71 10.45
CA GLU A 120 -0.27 17.66 9.94
C GLU A 120 -0.36 16.36 10.74
N ASP A 121 -0.37 16.49 12.05
CA ASP A 121 -0.54 15.42 13.02
C ASP A 121 -1.91 14.73 12.91
N MET A 122 -2.96 15.43 12.49
CA MET A 122 -4.33 14.89 12.40
C MET A 122 -4.69 14.30 11.02
N ALA A 123 -3.74 14.28 10.08
CA ALA A 123 -3.99 13.83 8.72
C ALA A 123 -4.19 12.31 8.60
N SER A 124 -3.50 11.49 9.40
CA SER A 124 -3.61 10.03 9.33
C SER A 124 -4.99 9.52 9.76
N TRP A 125 -5.57 8.60 8.98
CA TRP A 125 -6.87 7.99 9.29
C TRP A 125 -6.89 7.18 10.59
N ASP A 126 -5.73 6.70 11.05
CA ASP A 126 -5.60 5.89 12.28
C ASP A 126 -5.91 6.70 13.54
N ILE A 127 -5.75 8.02 13.45
CA ILE A 127 -6.05 8.93 14.55
C ILE A 127 -7.54 9.19 14.59
N THR A 128 -8.16 8.92 15.73
CA THR A 128 -9.59 9.16 15.93
C THR A 128 -9.83 10.66 16.08
N TRP A 129 -10.62 11.24 15.16
CA TRP A 129 -10.94 12.67 15.17
C TRP A 129 -12.44 12.90 14.95
N PRO A 130 -13.26 12.84 16.01
CA PRO A 130 -14.72 12.94 15.90
C PRO A 130 -15.20 14.32 15.44
N GLU A 131 -14.42 15.37 15.71
CA GLU A 131 -14.73 16.74 15.31
C GLU A 131 -14.44 17.03 13.83
N TYR A 132 -13.82 16.09 13.11
CA TYR A 132 -13.50 16.24 11.70
C TYR A 132 -14.77 16.39 10.85
N LYS A 133 -15.01 17.59 10.34
CA LYS A 133 -16.19 17.95 9.53
C LYS A 133 -15.76 18.45 8.16
N PRO A 134 -15.38 17.56 7.24
CA PRO A 134 -14.94 17.95 5.91
C PRO A 134 -16.06 18.62 5.13
N VAL A 135 -15.69 19.57 4.27
CA VAL A 135 -16.63 20.27 3.40
C VAL A 135 -16.99 19.37 2.21
N TYR A 136 -18.27 19.25 1.87
CA TYR A 136 -18.68 18.53 0.66
C TYR A 136 -18.58 19.44 -0.57
N TYR A 137 -17.90 18.95 -1.61
CA TYR A 137 -17.86 19.64 -2.90
C TYR A 137 -17.78 18.66 -4.08
N GLU A 138 -18.57 18.97 -5.11
CA GLU A 138 -18.47 18.42 -6.45
C GLU A 138 -18.64 19.55 -7.46
N ALA A 139 -17.74 19.59 -8.44
CA ALA A 139 -17.73 20.62 -9.45
C ALA A 139 -18.95 20.50 -10.39
N PRO A 140 -19.53 21.61 -10.88
CA PRO A 140 -20.67 21.57 -11.79
C PRO A 140 -20.45 20.71 -13.03
N GLU A 141 -19.22 20.70 -13.57
CA GLU A 141 -18.83 19.92 -14.74
C GLU A 141 -18.86 18.41 -14.46
N VAL A 142 -18.52 18.00 -13.24
CA VAL A 142 -18.61 16.60 -12.80
C VAL A 142 -20.07 16.21 -12.58
N LYS A 143 -20.86 17.11 -11.97
CA LYS A 143 -22.30 16.91 -11.75
C LYS A 143 -23.11 16.80 -13.05
N ALA A 144 -22.62 17.38 -14.14
CA ALA A 144 -23.20 17.25 -15.47
C ALA A 144 -23.06 15.83 -16.06
N ASN A 145 -22.41 14.90 -15.35
CA ASN A 145 -22.21 13.50 -15.74
C ASN A 145 -21.58 13.31 -17.14
N PRO A 146 -20.43 13.93 -17.43
CA PRO A 146 -19.71 13.70 -18.68
C PRO A 146 -19.21 12.26 -18.77
N SER A 147 -18.85 11.82 -19.98
CA SER A 147 -18.40 10.43 -20.24
C SER A 147 -17.16 10.00 -19.44
N TRP A 148 -16.31 10.96 -19.06
CA TRP A 148 -15.09 10.72 -18.27
C TRP A 148 -15.34 10.66 -16.75
N ALA A 149 -16.53 11.02 -16.27
CA ALA A 149 -16.89 11.01 -14.87
C ALA A 149 -17.77 9.81 -14.50
N ASP A 150 -17.79 9.46 -13.22
CA ASP A 150 -18.75 8.49 -12.69
C ASP A 150 -20.13 9.14 -12.59
N HIS A 151 -21.16 8.47 -13.12
CA HIS A 151 -22.52 9.03 -13.14
C HIS A 151 -23.24 8.90 -11.80
N VAL A 152 -22.71 8.09 -10.89
CA VAL A 152 -23.30 7.85 -9.57
C VAL A 152 -22.62 8.75 -8.55
N ASN A 153 -23.37 9.68 -7.95
CA ASN A 153 -22.92 10.38 -6.76
C ASN A 153 -23.17 9.51 -5.53
N LEU A 154 -22.09 8.91 -4.99
CA LEU A 154 -22.20 8.01 -3.84
C LEU A 154 -22.67 8.74 -2.58
N LEU A 155 -22.31 10.01 -2.40
CA LEU A 155 -22.66 10.76 -1.19
C LEU A 155 -24.15 11.05 -1.05
N GLU A 156 -24.87 11.19 -2.17
CA GLU A 156 -26.33 11.37 -2.21
C GLU A 156 -27.11 10.09 -1.88
N LEU A 157 -26.47 8.92 -2.05
CA LEU A 157 -27.08 7.63 -1.75
C LEU A 157 -26.95 7.27 -0.26
N SER A 158 -27.93 6.54 0.28
CA SER A 158 -27.82 5.93 1.60
C SER A 158 -26.72 4.84 1.62
N PRO A 159 -25.99 4.60 2.73
CA PRO A 159 -24.88 3.65 2.79
C PRO A 159 -25.16 2.26 2.18
N LYS A 160 -26.32 1.68 2.48
CA LYS A 160 -26.72 0.36 1.93
C LYS A 160 -26.84 0.33 0.41
N LYS A 161 -27.26 1.45 -0.21
CA LYS A 161 -27.43 1.59 -1.67
C LYS A 161 -26.12 1.87 -2.41
N ARG A 162 -25.06 2.27 -1.70
CA ARG A 162 -23.73 2.51 -2.28
C ARG A 162 -22.99 1.21 -2.56
N LEU A 163 -23.25 0.18 -1.76
CA LEU A 163 -22.66 -1.14 -1.91
C LEU A 163 -22.91 -1.69 -3.32
N ASN A 164 -21.86 -2.23 -3.94
CA ASN A 164 -21.87 -2.83 -5.27
C ASN A 164 -22.24 -1.89 -6.44
N LYS A 165 -22.29 -0.57 -6.24
CA LYS A 165 -22.50 0.39 -7.34
C LYS A 165 -21.24 0.61 -8.17
N ILE A 166 -20.09 0.60 -7.52
CA ILE A 166 -18.79 0.78 -8.14
C ILE A 166 -17.86 -0.32 -7.62
N LYS A 167 -17.14 -0.98 -8.54
CA LYS A 167 -16.19 -2.03 -8.19
C LYS A 167 -14.81 -1.41 -7.89
N PHE A 168 -14.59 -1.08 -6.62
CA PHE A 168 -13.31 -0.53 -6.14
C PHE A 168 -12.21 -1.59 -6.05
N ASN A 169 -10.95 -1.14 -5.97
CA ASN A 169 -9.73 -1.97 -5.89
C ASN A 169 -9.60 -3.03 -7.01
N ALA A 170 -10.32 -2.87 -8.13
CA ALA A 170 -10.27 -3.79 -9.25
C ALA A 170 -10.59 -3.05 -10.58
N TYR A 171 -10.51 -3.79 -11.68
CA TYR A 171 -11.00 -3.31 -12.96
C TYR A 171 -12.53 -3.25 -12.97
N ASP A 172 -13.08 -2.06 -13.24
CA ASP A 172 -14.50 -1.79 -13.34
C ASP A 172 -14.95 -1.96 -14.80
N GLU A 173 -15.60 -3.09 -15.08
CA GLU A 173 -16.07 -3.45 -16.42
C GLU A 173 -17.17 -2.50 -16.93
N SER A 174 -17.95 -1.89 -16.03
CA SER A 174 -19.07 -1.03 -16.42
C SER A 174 -18.61 0.24 -17.13
N CYS A 175 -17.48 0.82 -16.70
CA CYS A 175 -16.92 2.04 -17.27
C CYS A 175 -15.54 1.81 -17.91
N LYS A 176 -15.10 0.55 -18.03
CA LYS A 176 -13.81 0.14 -18.58
C LYS A 176 -12.62 0.87 -17.92
N TYR A 177 -12.69 1.05 -16.61
CA TYR A 177 -11.73 1.86 -15.87
C TYR A 177 -11.02 1.04 -14.79
N ASN A 178 -9.69 1.18 -14.71
CA ASN A 178 -8.93 0.53 -13.66
C ASN A 178 -8.95 1.35 -12.36
N ARG A 179 -9.64 0.84 -11.33
CA ARG A 179 -9.77 1.48 -10.02
C ARG A 179 -8.75 0.98 -8.99
N THR A 180 -7.72 0.24 -9.39
CA THR A 180 -6.60 -0.13 -8.50
C THR A 180 -5.70 1.06 -8.24
N SER A 181 -5.17 1.19 -7.02
CA SER A 181 -4.14 2.16 -6.68
C SER A 181 -2.75 1.53 -6.75
N TYR A 182 -1.75 2.28 -7.18
CA TYR A 182 -0.35 1.86 -7.14
C TYR A 182 0.24 1.86 -5.72
N LEU A 183 -0.45 2.48 -4.76
CA LEU A 183 -0.08 2.45 -3.33
C LEU A 183 -0.64 1.21 -2.59
N GLY A 184 -1.30 0.29 -3.30
CA GLY A 184 -2.00 -0.85 -2.71
C GLY A 184 -3.51 -0.62 -2.55
N GLU A 185 -4.19 -1.54 -1.87
CA GLU A 185 -5.63 -1.46 -1.67
C GLU A 185 -6.00 -0.31 -0.74
N TYR A 186 -6.92 0.56 -1.18
CA TYR A 186 -7.46 1.62 -0.33
C TYR A 186 -8.71 1.13 0.40
N GLN A 187 -8.90 1.68 1.60
CA GLN A 187 -10.04 1.35 2.45
C GLN A 187 -11.34 1.94 1.87
N ILE A 188 -12.43 1.18 2.00
CA ILE A 188 -13.78 1.59 1.61
C ILE A 188 -14.64 1.60 2.87
N ILE A 189 -15.15 2.77 3.26
CA ILE A 189 -15.98 2.95 4.45
C ILE A 189 -17.35 3.45 4.00
N ASP A 190 -18.41 2.74 4.40
CA ASP A 190 -19.80 3.03 4.00
C ASP A 190 -19.98 3.18 2.48
N GLY A 191 -19.26 2.36 1.71
CA GLY A 191 -19.28 2.39 0.24
C GLY A 191 -18.55 3.57 -0.39
N ILE A 192 -17.74 4.33 0.38
CA ILE A 192 -16.96 5.47 -0.11
C ILE A 192 -15.46 5.15 0.03
N PRO A 193 -14.65 5.35 -1.02
CA PRO A 193 -13.21 5.14 -0.94
C PRO A 193 -12.54 6.23 -0.08
N ARG A 194 -11.62 5.83 0.81
CA ARG A 194 -10.77 6.75 1.55
C ARG A 194 -9.48 7.02 0.78
N ASN A 195 -9.01 8.26 0.83
CA ASN A 195 -7.69 8.61 0.33
C ASN A 195 -6.62 7.84 1.15
N PRO A 196 -5.78 6.99 0.53
CA PRO A 196 -4.75 6.24 1.25
C PRO A 196 -3.76 7.16 1.99
N MET A 197 -3.58 8.40 1.52
CA MET A 197 -2.64 9.36 2.12
C MET A 197 -3.25 10.24 3.24
N GLY A 198 -4.47 9.95 3.69
CA GLY A 198 -5.08 10.63 4.83
C GLY A 198 -6.16 11.67 4.50
N ARG A 199 -6.57 12.42 5.52
CA ARG A 199 -7.59 13.47 5.49
C ARG A 199 -7.12 14.68 4.69
N THR A 200 -8.05 15.28 3.94
CA THR A 200 -7.78 16.46 3.09
C THR A 200 -8.65 17.67 3.44
N GLY A 201 -9.61 17.52 4.34
CA GLY A 201 -10.55 18.58 4.72
C GLY A 201 -11.76 18.73 3.80
N MET A 202 -11.91 17.84 2.82
CA MET A 202 -13.01 17.83 1.86
C MET A 202 -13.50 16.41 1.59
N ILE A 203 -14.80 16.26 1.33
CA ILE A 203 -15.42 15.05 0.80
C ILE A 203 -16.11 15.34 -0.53
N GLY A 204 -16.38 14.28 -1.30
CA GLY A 204 -16.81 14.38 -2.68
C GLY A 204 -15.62 14.31 -3.63
N ARG A 205 -15.89 14.46 -4.92
CA ARG A 205 -14.87 14.32 -5.97
C ARG A 205 -14.16 15.64 -6.30
N GLY A 206 -14.74 16.78 -5.93
CA GLY A 206 -14.30 18.07 -6.45
C GLY A 206 -14.37 18.10 -7.97
N LEU A 207 -13.25 18.37 -8.64
CA LEU A 207 -13.08 18.36 -10.10
C LEU A 207 -12.73 16.98 -10.67
N LEU A 208 -12.46 15.97 -9.83
CA LEU A 208 -12.10 14.64 -10.31
C LEU A 208 -13.34 13.90 -10.82
N GLY A 209 -13.17 13.11 -11.88
CA GLY A 209 -14.29 12.41 -12.51
C GLY A 209 -14.65 11.13 -11.78
N ARG A 210 -13.63 10.40 -11.32
CA ARG A 210 -13.76 9.06 -10.77
C ARG A 210 -13.71 9.09 -9.24
N TRP A 211 -14.53 8.26 -8.60
CA TRP A 211 -14.36 7.92 -7.18
C TRP A 211 -13.12 7.05 -6.99
N GLY A 212 -12.26 7.44 -6.04
CA GLY A 212 -11.00 6.76 -5.77
C GLY A 212 -9.86 7.25 -6.69
N PRO A 213 -8.98 6.36 -7.18
CA PRO A 213 -7.84 6.73 -8.01
C PRO A 213 -8.26 7.37 -9.33
N ASN A 214 -7.58 8.46 -9.72
CA ASN A 214 -7.70 9.10 -11.02
C ASN A 214 -6.32 8.98 -11.71
N GLN A 215 -6.17 7.99 -12.59
CA GLN A 215 -4.91 7.67 -13.27
C GLN A 215 -4.48 8.79 -14.23
N ALA A 216 -3.19 9.12 -14.20
CA ALA A 216 -2.53 10.03 -15.12
C ALA A 216 -1.23 9.37 -15.63
N GLY A 217 -0.68 9.87 -16.74
CA GLY A 217 0.59 9.42 -17.27
C GLY A 217 1.43 10.63 -17.67
N ASP A 218 2.67 10.68 -17.17
CA ASP A 218 3.61 11.78 -17.40
C ASP A 218 4.77 11.28 -18.28
N PRO A 219 4.66 11.35 -19.62
CA PRO A 219 5.73 10.90 -20.50
C PRO A 219 6.93 11.84 -20.42
N ILE A 220 8.10 11.30 -20.08
CA ILE A 220 9.37 12.04 -20.02
C ILE A 220 10.20 11.67 -21.26
N VAL A 221 10.50 12.66 -22.10
CA VAL A 221 11.33 12.49 -23.29
C VAL A 221 12.67 13.16 -23.07
N THR A 222 13.76 12.40 -23.19
CA THR A 222 15.14 12.87 -23.07
C THR A 222 15.91 12.59 -24.36
N ARG A 223 16.94 13.39 -24.65
CA ARG A 223 17.85 13.23 -25.81
C ARG A 223 19.30 13.24 -25.37
#